data_AF-A0A9E1BHA1-F1
#
_entry.id   AF-A0A9E1BHA1-F1
#
_cell.length_a   1.000
_cell.length_b   1.000
_cell.length_c   1.000
_cell.angle_alpha   90.00
_cell.angle_beta   90.00
_cell.angle_gamma   90.00
#
_symmetry.space_group_name_H-M   'P 1'
#
loop_
_entity.id
_entity.type
_entity.pdbx_description
1 polymer ?
#
loop_
_entity_poly.entity_id
_entity_poly.type
_entity_poly.pdbx_seq_one_letter_code
_entity_poly.pdbx_strand_id
1 'polypeptide(L)'
;MLTSYKKISVIYGGNGRKYASQIKDKLQDLHEKEFYPIKIEDLNTDWVGHDVLGTVVKTIRNSDLIYIVFTLDDIGASKRAYEQNGDDALVGRLRQNVLIELGMALVVCDNTEKIKIVADFNKNELGEDFPSDIRNALSIREFSNGNFDEVLDSICRFIRNDFDVAPTKNLLHDEHGIVDFENVFDEFEKLNRYGGKKIKRLWDILDLWLPTLDSFDYVEERLLYTLERLKSFPVFGSGEKLIDWIKKFRDACLDPHLPITSDREFIRFTQDVVNASLDYTLVKTDESTETSLQAYKDVASDFSDLYDDYKDMEARDVKFHPVISFVLLEYYGLTLMRIYNLTKDSSLLDRVIALYQEGAEVALKLDTRFRLYQGYVSFNLGRAYYYRYREFGNEEDCTTFHEQMEKTLKIRKRWTDHTHFLPCYANALSYEYFYALSEYVKMQYATGELSGEMFDATLDRIISDIDDYICNDSELQKLYKIKNVCLKMYES
;
A
#
# COMPACT_ATOMS: atom_id res chain seq x y z
N MET A 1 4.72 -1.44 -5.23
CA MET A 1 3.95 -1.33 -3.97
C MET A 1 2.80 -2.33 -3.93
N LEU A 2 2.63 -3.06 -2.82
CA LEU A 2 1.50 -3.98 -2.68
C LEU A 2 0.19 -3.26 -2.32
N THR A 3 -0.84 -3.65 -3.04
CA THR A 3 -2.24 -3.22 -2.89
C THR A 3 -3.13 -4.45 -2.75
N SER A 4 -4.44 -4.27 -2.61
CA SER A 4 -5.38 -5.40 -2.57
C SER A 4 -5.32 -6.23 -3.87
N TYR A 5 -5.60 -7.54 -3.78
CA TYR A 5 -5.68 -8.39 -4.97
C TYR A 5 -6.72 -7.88 -5.96
N LYS A 6 -6.36 -7.94 -7.25
CA LYS A 6 -7.29 -7.60 -8.32
C LYS A 6 -8.44 -8.60 -8.33
N LYS A 7 -9.66 -8.10 -8.27
CA LYS A 7 -10.86 -8.93 -8.20
C LYS A 7 -11.37 -9.25 -9.59
N ILE A 8 -11.45 -10.53 -9.92
CA ILE A 8 -12.01 -11.04 -11.17
C ILE A 8 -13.31 -11.76 -10.86
N SER A 9 -14.40 -11.29 -11.44
CA SER A 9 -15.70 -11.94 -11.32
C SER A 9 -16.04 -12.74 -12.56
N VAL A 10 -16.69 -13.89 -12.38
CA VAL A 10 -17.23 -14.68 -13.49
C VAL A 10 -18.74 -14.79 -13.34
N ILE A 11 -19.47 -14.23 -14.30
CA ILE A 11 -20.94 -14.28 -14.40
C ILE A 11 -21.32 -15.32 -15.45
N TYR A 12 -22.29 -16.18 -15.14
CA TYR A 12 -22.75 -17.22 -16.04
C TYR A 12 -24.19 -17.62 -15.73
N GLY A 13 -24.98 -18.01 -16.74
CA GLY A 13 -26.30 -18.61 -16.59
C GLY A 13 -26.29 -20.10 -16.97
N GLY A 14 -27.23 -20.89 -16.43
CA GLY A 14 -27.55 -22.24 -16.89
C GLY A 14 -26.33 -23.13 -17.20
N ASN A 15 -26.17 -23.50 -18.48
CA ASN A 15 -25.08 -24.36 -18.97
C ASN A 15 -23.70 -23.68 -18.96
N GLY A 16 -23.63 -22.35 -18.81
CA GLY A 16 -22.40 -21.57 -18.68
C GLY A 16 -21.57 -21.94 -17.46
N ARG A 17 -22.19 -22.58 -16.45
CA ARG A 17 -21.52 -23.03 -15.21
C ARG A 17 -20.26 -23.84 -15.47
N LYS A 18 -20.30 -24.77 -16.44
CA LYS A 18 -19.15 -25.62 -16.78
C LYS A 18 -17.94 -24.79 -17.23
N TYR A 19 -18.16 -23.83 -18.12
CA TYR A 19 -17.12 -22.97 -18.66
C TYR A 19 -16.61 -21.98 -17.61
N ALA A 20 -17.51 -21.43 -16.78
CA ALA A 20 -17.13 -20.57 -15.67
C ALA A 20 -16.23 -21.29 -14.65
N SER A 21 -16.53 -22.55 -14.31
CA SER A 21 -15.64 -23.37 -13.48
C SER A 21 -14.26 -23.56 -14.11
N GLN A 22 -14.18 -23.82 -15.42
CA GLN A 22 -12.90 -23.96 -16.11
C GLN A 22 -12.09 -22.66 -16.15
N ILE A 23 -12.74 -21.51 -16.37
CA ILE A 23 -12.10 -20.18 -16.27
C ILE A 23 -11.55 -19.99 -14.86
N LYS A 24 -12.35 -20.29 -13.85
CA LYS A 24 -11.96 -20.18 -12.44
C LYS A 24 -10.75 -21.06 -12.14
N ASP A 25 -10.78 -22.34 -12.49
CA ASP A 25 -9.67 -23.25 -12.22
C ASP A 25 -8.38 -22.75 -12.87
N LYS A 26 -8.46 -22.23 -14.09
CA LYS A 26 -7.31 -21.67 -14.81
C LYS A 26 -6.78 -20.37 -14.18
N LEU A 27 -7.67 -19.49 -13.72
CA LEU A 27 -7.29 -18.27 -13.01
C LEU A 27 -6.73 -18.59 -11.61
N GLN A 28 -7.27 -19.62 -10.94
CA GLN A 28 -6.77 -20.08 -9.65
C GLN A 28 -5.36 -20.64 -9.81
N ASP A 29 -5.11 -21.41 -10.88
CA ASP A 29 -3.78 -21.88 -11.24
C ASP A 29 -2.79 -20.72 -11.47
N LEU A 30 -3.22 -19.64 -12.11
CA LEU A 30 -2.39 -18.44 -12.27
C LEU A 30 -2.02 -17.81 -10.92
N HIS A 31 -2.96 -17.76 -9.99
CA HIS A 31 -2.72 -17.25 -8.64
C HIS A 31 -1.78 -18.19 -7.86
N GLU A 32 -2.10 -19.48 -7.77
CA GLU A 32 -1.42 -20.42 -6.89
C GLU A 32 -0.05 -20.88 -7.41
N LYS A 33 0.07 -21.08 -8.73
CA LYS A 33 1.27 -21.68 -9.36
C LYS A 33 2.16 -20.66 -10.03
N GLU A 34 1.58 -19.57 -10.52
CA GLU A 34 2.31 -18.48 -11.17
C GLU A 34 2.37 -17.20 -10.32
N PHE A 35 1.74 -17.20 -9.14
CA PHE A 35 1.81 -16.12 -8.14
C PHE A 35 1.26 -14.79 -8.65
N TYR A 36 0.21 -14.81 -9.48
CA TYR A 36 -0.49 -13.57 -9.84
C TYR A 36 -1.44 -13.14 -8.71
N PRO A 37 -1.37 -11.89 -8.20
CA PRO A 37 -2.18 -11.42 -7.07
C PRO A 37 -3.62 -11.07 -7.50
N ILE A 38 -4.39 -12.11 -7.87
CA ILE A 38 -5.77 -12.02 -8.32
C ILE A 38 -6.69 -12.85 -7.42
N LYS A 39 -7.91 -12.35 -7.16
CA LYS A 39 -8.94 -13.06 -6.39
C LYS A 39 -10.20 -13.27 -7.23
N ILE A 40 -10.71 -14.49 -7.23
CA ILE A 40 -11.84 -14.87 -8.09
C ILE A 40 -13.12 -14.91 -7.25
N GLU A 41 -14.14 -14.15 -7.66
CA GLU A 41 -15.47 -14.15 -7.03
C GLU A 41 -16.52 -14.83 -7.95
N ASP A 42 -17.32 -15.75 -7.38
CA ASP A 42 -18.42 -16.44 -8.08
C ASP A 42 -19.75 -15.72 -7.82
N LEU A 43 -20.49 -15.43 -8.90
CA LEU A 43 -21.76 -14.69 -8.84
C LEU A 43 -23.00 -15.57 -8.95
N ASN A 44 -22.95 -16.90 -8.72
CA ASN A 44 -24.20 -17.69 -8.76
C ASN A 44 -24.36 -18.79 -7.71
N THR A 45 -23.39 -18.99 -6.82
CA THR A 45 -23.46 -20.03 -5.77
C THR A 45 -24.01 -19.55 -4.42
N ASP A 46 -24.10 -18.24 -4.18
CA ASP A 46 -24.41 -17.65 -2.85
C ASP A 46 -25.76 -16.91 -2.74
N TRP A 47 -26.62 -16.92 -3.77
CA TRP A 47 -27.79 -16.03 -3.82
C TRP A 47 -29.09 -16.59 -3.25
N VAL A 48 -29.01 -17.57 -2.35
CA VAL A 48 -30.17 -18.00 -1.57
C VAL A 48 -30.39 -17.00 -0.42
N GLY A 49 -30.82 -15.77 -0.75
CA GLY A 49 -31.01 -14.68 0.20
C GLY A 49 -31.88 -13.54 -0.33
N HIS A 50 -32.36 -12.65 0.56
CA HIS A 50 -33.41 -11.65 0.28
C HIS A 50 -32.99 -10.42 -0.56
N ASP A 51 -31.69 -10.19 -0.84
CA ASP A 51 -31.22 -9.05 -1.65
C ASP A 51 -30.19 -9.46 -2.73
N VAL A 52 -30.70 -10.16 -3.75
CA VAL A 52 -29.93 -10.59 -4.91
C VAL A 52 -29.37 -9.40 -5.69
N LEU A 53 -30.18 -8.35 -5.89
CA LEU A 53 -29.81 -7.18 -6.68
C LEU A 53 -28.70 -6.36 -6.03
N GLY A 54 -28.78 -6.09 -4.73
CA GLY A 54 -27.72 -5.38 -4.01
C GLY A 54 -26.39 -6.13 -4.03
N THR A 55 -26.44 -7.46 -3.99
CA THR A 55 -25.25 -8.32 -4.06
C THR A 55 -24.58 -8.25 -5.43
N VAL A 56 -25.36 -8.39 -6.52
CA VAL A 56 -24.90 -8.23 -7.91
C VAL A 56 -24.21 -6.88 -8.12
N VAL A 57 -24.90 -5.80 -7.76
CA VAL A 57 -24.38 -4.43 -7.91
C VAL A 57 -23.07 -4.27 -7.15
N LYS A 58 -23.02 -4.75 -5.90
CA LYS A 58 -21.84 -4.62 -5.05
C LYS A 58 -20.66 -5.38 -5.63
N THR A 59 -20.86 -6.61 -6.11
CA THR A 59 -19.79 -7.39 -6.72
C THR A 59 -19.29 -6.72 -7.99
N ILE A 60 -20.18 -6.36 -8.94
CA ILE A 60 -19.79 -5.69 -10.19
C ILE A 60 -18.99 -4.42 -9.93
N ARG A 61 -19.39 -3.60 -8.93
CA ARG A 61 -18.65 -2.39 -8.56
C ARG A 61 -17.26 -2.68 -7.98
N ASN A 62 -17.13 -3.77 -7.25
CA ASN A 62 -15.89 -4.13 -6.57
C ASN A 62 -14.93 -4.94 -7.46
N SER A 63 -15.35 -5.35 -8.66
CA SER A 63 -14.51 -6.12 -9.57
C SER A 63 -13.65 -5.22 -10.46
N ASP A 64 -12.39 -5.60 -10.63
CA ASP A 64 -11.46 -4.99 -11.56
C ASP A 64 -11.69 -5.52 -12.98
N LEU A 65 -12.13 -6.78 -13.10
CA LEU A 65 -12.46 -7.44 -14.36
C LEU A 65 -13.66 -8.35 -14.21
N ILE A 66 -14.50 -8.42 -15.23
CA ILE A 66 -15.71 -9.23 -15.24
C ILE A 66 -15.70 -10.06 -16.51
N TYR A 67 -15.67 -11.38 -16.37
CA TYR A 67 -15.93 -12.32 -17.45
C TYR A 67 -17.39 -12.73 -17.42
N ILE A 68 -18.08 -12.58 -18.55
CA ILE A 68 -19.45 -13.06 -18.71
C ILE A 68 -19.46 -14.20 -19.72
N VAL A 69 -19.98 -15.34 -19.29
CA VAL A 69 -20.13 -16.54 -20.12
C VAL A 69 -21.57 -16.60 -20.62
N PHE A 70 -21.72 -16.52 -21.94
CA PHE A 70 -22.98 -16.84 -22.60
C PHE A 70 -22.94 -18.20 -23.26
N THR A 71 -24.06 -18.89 -23.11
CA THR A 71 -24.32 -20.13 -23.83
C THR A 71 -25.58 -20.01 -24.68
N LEU A 72 -25.75 -20.90 -25.65
CA LEU A 72 -26.98 -21.04 -26.45
C LEU A 72 -28.25 -21.11 -25.58
N ASP A 73 -28.15 -21.68 -24.38
CA ASP A 73 -29.23 -21.80 -23.40
C ASP A 73 -29.75 -20.42 -22.92
N ASP A 74 -28.85 -19.43 -22.84
CA ASP A 74 -29.14 -18.08 -22.38
C ASP A 74 -29.92 -17.26 -23.40
N ILE A 75 -29.85 -17.63 -24.69
CA ILE A 75 -30.61 -17.03 -25.80
C ILE A 75 -31.78 -17.89 -26.27
N GLY A 76 -32.20 -18.86 -25.45
CA GLY A 76 -33.41 -19.66 -25.66
C GLY A 76 -33.29 -20.76 -26.70
N ALA A 77 -32.07 -21.07 -27.16
CA ALA A 77 -31.81 -22.15 -28.11
C ALA A 77 -31.38 -23.43 -27.37
N SER A 78 -32.02 -24.56 -27.66
CA SER A 78 -31.51 -25.85 -27.20
C SER A 78 -30.35 -26.29 -28.10
N LYS A 79 -29.31 -26.89 -27.51
CA LYS A 79 -28.14 -27.39 -28.27
C LYS A 79 -28.53 -28.29 -29.44
N ARG A 80 -29.52 -29.17 -29.24
CA ARG A 80 -30.05 -30.07 -30.27
C ARG A 80 -30.74 -29.33 -31.42
N ALA A 81 -31.44 -28.25 -31.13
CA ALA A 81 -32.07 -27.42 -32.15
C ALA A 81 -31.01 -26.66 -32.96
N TYR A 82 -29.98 -26.12 -32.30
CA TYR A 82 -28.86 -25.44 -32.96
C TYR A 82 -28.04 -26.38 -33.84
N GLU A 83 -27.75 -27.60 -33.38
CA GLU A 83 -27.05 -28.61 -34.18
C GLU A 83 -27.85 -29.08 -35.41
N GLN A 84 -29.19 -28.98 -35.39
CA GLN A 84 -30.07 -29.44 -36.47
C GLN A 84 -30.44 -28.35 -37.47
N ASN A 85 -30.66 -27.13 -36.98
CA ASN A 85 -31.17 -26.02 -37.78
C ASN A 85 -30.15 -24.88 -37.90
N GLY A 86 -28.95 -25.03 -37.33
CA GLY A 86 -27.96 -23.95 -37.27
C GLY A 86 -28.57 -22.70 -36.64
N ASP A 87 -28.33 -21.58 -37.28
CA ASP A 87 -28.65 -20.26 -36.77
C ASP A 87 -30.16 -19.96 -36.76
N ASP A 88 -30.95 -20.72 -37.54
CA ASP A 88 -32.42 -20.66 -37.53
C ASP A 88 -33.02 -21.16 -36.18
N ALA A 89 -32.23 -21.81 -35.33
CA ALA A 89 -32.65 -22.22 -33.98
C ALA A 89 -32.55 -21.10 -32.93
N LEU A 90 -31.90 -19.98 -33.26
CA LEU A 90 -31.67 -18.87 -32.34
C LEU A 90 -32.96 -18.05 -32.22
N VAL A 91 -33.58 -18.06 -31.04
CA VAL A 91 -34.82 -17.30 -30.78
C VAL A 91 -34.51 -15.81 -30.54
N GLY A 92 -33.24 -15.43 -30.40
CA GLY A 92 -32.77 -14.05 -30.18
C GLY A 92 -33.12 -13.45 -28.81
N ARG A 93 -33.99 -14.13 -28.04
CA ARG A 93 -34.48 -13.67 -26.74
C ARG A 93 -33.57 -14.15 -25.60
N LEU A 94 -32.81 -13.21 -25.04
CA LEU A 94 -32.08 -13.40 -23.78
C LEU A 94 -33.05 -13.76 -22.65
N ARG A 95 -32.66 -14.73 -21.81
CA ARG A 95 -33.37 -15.01 -20.56
C ARG A 95 -33.43 -13.78 -19.68
N GLN A 96 -34.58 -13.56 -19.04
CA GLN A 96 -34.86 -12.33 -18.28
C GLN A 96 -33.85 -12.08 -17.15
N ASN A 97 -33.40 -13.11 -16.44
CA ASN A 97 -32.41 -12.96 -15.36
C ASN A 97 -31.05 -12.51 -15.91
N VAL A 98 -30.61 -13.12 -17.02
CA VAL A 98 -29.36 -12.77 -17.70
C VAL A 98 -29.42 -11.33 -18.25
N LEU A 99 -30.56 -10.94 -18.82
CA LEU A 99 -30.79 -9.57 -19.28
C LEU A 99 -30.71 -8.55 -18.13
N ILE A 100 -31.26 -8.87 -16.96
CA ILE A 100 -31.22 -8.01 -15.77
C ILE A 100 -29.78 -7.87 -15.27
N GLU A 101 -29.06 -8.98 -15.08
CA GLU A 101 -27.67 -8.99 -14.61
C GLU A 101 -26.74 -8.25 -15.58
N LEU A 102 -26.89 -8.44 -16.88
CA LEU A 102 -26.13 -7.74 -17.91
C LEU A 102 -26.46 -6.26 -18.02
N GLY A 103 -27.75 -5.93 -18.07
CA GLY A 103 -28.21 -4.55 -18.12
C GLY A 103 -27.69 -3.80 -16.89
N MET A 104 -27.72 -4.43 -15.72
CA MET A 104 -27.13 -3.89 -14.51
C MET A 104 -25.62 -3.78 -14.61
N ALA A 105 -24.91 -4.81 -15.10
CA ALA A 105 -23.47 -4.72 -15.32
C ALA A 105 -23.09 -3.54 -16.20
N LEU A 106 -23.82 -3.31 -17.29
CA LEU A 106 -23.57 -2.20 -18.21
C LEU A 106 -23.93 -0.83 -17.65
N VAL A 107 -24.97 -0.75 -16.82
CA VAL A 107 -25.41 0.51 -16.18
C VAL A 107 -24.55 0.87 -14.96
N VAL A 108 -24.09 -0.14 -14.22
CA VAL A 108 -23.35 0.02 -12.96
C VAL A 108 -21.84 0.09 -13.19
N CYS A 109 -21.34 -0.53 -14.26
CA CYS A 109 -19.93 -0.49 -14.58
C CYS A 109 -19.59 0.82 -15.30
N ASP A 110 -18.88 1.70 -14.61
CA ASP A 110 -18.45 3.00 -15.16
C ASP A 110 -17.41 2.85 -16.30
N ASN A 111 -16.87 1.64 -16.51
CA ASN A 111 -15.95 1.33 -17.60
C ASN A 111 -16.29 -0.04 -18.23
N THR A 112 -16.95 -0.03 -19.39
CA THR A 112 -17.31 -1.23 -20.13
C THR A 112 -16.11 -2.06 -20.60
N GLU A 113 -14.90 -1.51 -20.64
CA GLU A 113 -13.67 -2.25 -20.97
C GLU A 113 -13.33 -3.33 -19.93
N LYS A 114 -13.82 -3.17 -18.70
CA LYS A 114 -13.72 -4.17 -17.62
C LYS A 114 -14.57 -5.42 -17.90
N ILE A 115 -15.54 -5.33 -18.81
CA ILE A 115 -16.45 -6.43 -19.12
C ILE A 115 -15.92 -7.16 -20.35
N LYS A 116 -15.60 -8.44 -20.19
CA LYS A 116 -15.18 -9.35 -21.26
C LYS A 116 -16.23 -10.43 -21.42
N ILE A 117 -16.70 -10.64 -22.65
CA ILE A 117 -17.75 -11.62 -22.92
C ILE A 117 -17.18 -12.77 -23.75
N VAL A 118 -17.50 -13.99 -23.32
CA VAL A 118 -17.24 -15.21 -24.07
C VAL A 118 -18.56 -15.92 -24.38
N ALA A 119 -18.76 -16.34 -25.63
CA ALA A 119 -20.01 -16.95 -26.08
C ALA A 119 -19.77 -18.21 -26.91
N ASP A 120 -20.61 -19.23 -26.75
CA ASP A 120 -20.56 -20.47 -27.55
C ASP A 120 -21.35 -20.40 -28.87
N PHE A 121 -21.70 -19.18 -29.30
CA PHE A 121 -22.44 -18.86 -30.52
C PHE A 121 -21.85 -17.63 -31.22
N ASN A 122 -22.12 -17.48 -32.51
CA ASN A 122 -21.68 -16.33 -33.30
C ASN A 122 -22.56 -15.10 -33.04
N LYS A 123 -21.94 -13.97 -32.69
CA LYS A 123 -22.68 -12.74 -32.34
C LYS A 123 -23.36 -12.09 -33.54
N ASN A 124 -22.85 -12.32 -34.75
CA ASN A 124 -23.36 -11.70 -35.98
C ASN A 124 -24.67 -12.36 -36.44
N GLU A 125 -25.00 -13.52 -35.88
CA GLU A 125 -26.20 -14.30 -36.18
C GLU A 125 -27.33 -14.05 -35.16
N LEU A 126 -27.11 -13.14 -34.19
CA LEU A 126 -28.15 -12.69 -33.28
C LEU A 126 -29.18 -11.82 -34.03
N GLY A 127 -30.43 -12.28 -34.11
CA GLY A 127 -31.55 -11.54 -34.72
C GLY A 127 -31.83 -10.19 -34.07
N GLU A 128 -32.63 -9.31 -34.70
CA GLU A 128 -32.89 -7.93 -34.26
C GLU A 128 -33.41 -7.81 -32.81
N ASP A 129 -34.06 -8.85 -32.30
CA ASP A 129 -34.60 -8.91 -30.94
C ASP A 129 -33.53 -8.98 -29.82
N PHE A 130 -32.26 -9.25 -30.16
CA PHE A 130 -31.18 -9.19 -29.19
C PHE A 130 -30.82 -7.72 -28.86
N PRO A 131 -30.77 -7.31 -27.58
CA PRO A 131 -30.60 -5.91 -27.17
C PRO A 131 -29.41 -5.22 -27.84
N SER A 132 -29.68 -4.15 -28.57
CA SER A 132 -28.67 -3.39 -29.32
C SER A 132 -27.56 -2.81 -28.44
N ASP A 133 -27.91 -2.42 -27.21
CA ASP A 133 -26.94 -1.87 -26.26
C ASP A 133 -25.91 -2.91 -25.85
N ILE A 134 -26.32 -4.17 -25.68
CA ILE A 134 -25.42 -5.30 -25.37
C ILE A 134 -24.61 -5.69 -26.62
N ARG A 135 -25.27 -5.69 -27.79
CA ARG A 135 -24.65 -6.05 -29.08
C ARG A 135 -23.51 -5.10 -29.46
N ASN A 136 -23.69 -3.80 -29.21
CA ASN A 136 -22.78 -2.76 -29.67
C ASN A 136 -21.74 -2.34 -28.60
N ALA A 137 -22.04 -2.49 -27.31
CA ALA A 137 -21.16 -2.00 -26.25
C ALA A 137 -20.00 -2.94 -25.90
N LEU A 138 -20.03 -4.20 -26.35
CA LEU A 138 -19.14 -5.25 -25.81
C LEU A 138 -18.48 -6.08 -26.91
N SER A 139 -17.16 -6.25 -26.80
CA SER A 139 -16.43 -7.20 -27.63
C SER A 139 -16.75 -8.63 -27.16
N ILE A 140 -17.60 -9.33 -27.90
CA ILE A 140 -17.89 -10.75 -27.67
C ILE A 140 -16.83 -11.59 -28.37
N ARG A 141 -16.22 -12.51 -27.61
CA ARG A 141 -15.32 -13.53 -28.13
C ARG A 141 -16.05 -14.86 -28.24
N GLU A 142 -16.02 -15.43 -29.43
CA GLU A 142 -16.73 -16.65 -29.75
C GLU A 142 -15.88 -17.89 -29.48
N PHE A 143 -16.53 -18.98 -29.10
CA PHE A 143 -15.90 -20.28 -28.91
C PHE A 143 -16.86 -21.42 -29.26
N SER A 144 -16.30 -22.63 -29.33
CA SER A 144 -17.00 -23.89 -29.49
C SER A 144 -16.53 -24.86 -28.41
N ASN A 145 -17.24 -25.96 -28.21
CA ASN A 145 -16.85 -26.97 -27.23
C ASN A 145 -15.44 -27.55 -27.46
N GLY A 146 -14.93 -27.53 -28.69
CA GLY A 146 -13.63 -28.11 -29.05
C GLY A 146 -12.43 -27.17 -28.92
N ASN A 147 -12.64 -25.86 -28.71
CA ASN A 147 -11.56 -24.87 -28.66
C ASN A 147 -11.64 -23.94 -27.44
N PHE A 148 -12.40 -24.30 -26.41
CA PHE A 148 -12.50 -23.46 -25.22
C PHE A 148 -11.14 -23.29 -24.51
N ASP A 149 -10.23 -24.25 -24.62
CA ASP A 149 -8.86 -24.13 -24.11
C ASP A 149 -8.12 -22.92 -24.72
N GLU A 150 -8.37 -22.57 -25.99
CA GLU A 150 -7.79 -21.39 -26.62
C GLU A 150 -8.31 -20.08 -26.02
N VAL A 151 -9.56 -20.09 -25.54
CA VAL A 151 -10.15 -18.98 -24.78
C VAL A 151 -9.46 -18.87 -23.43
N LEU A 152 -9.32 -19.97 -22.70
CA LEU A 152 -8.63 -20.02 -21.41
C LEU A 152 -7.20 -19.48 -21.52
N ASP A 153 -6.43 -19.96 -22.49
CA ASP A 153 -5.05 -19.50 -22.70
C ASP A 153 -4.97 -18.02 -23.06
N SER A 154 -5.99 -17.49 -23.74
CA SER A 154 -6.02 -16.07 -24.04
C SER A 154 -6.48 -15.20 -22.87
N ILE A 155 -7.36 -15.70 -22.01
CA ILE A 155 -7.67 -15.05 -20.74
C ILE A 155 -6.38 -14.93 -19.94
N CYS A 156 -5.62 -16.04 -19.81
CA CYS A 156 -4.33 -15.99 -19.12
C CYS A 156 -3.36 -14.99 -19.77
N ARG A 157 -3.24 -14.97 -21.10
CA ARG A 157 -2.38 -13.97 -21.79
C ARG A 157 -2.80 -12.53 -21.50
N PHE A 158 -4.10 -12.24 -21.48
CA PHE A 158 -4.60 -10.92 -21.13
C PHE A 158 -4.21 -10.55 -19.70
N ILE A 159 -4.37 -11.47 -18.73
CA ILE A 159 -3.96 -11.22 -17.34
C ILE A 159 -2.46 -10.91 -17.25
N ARG A 160 -1.62 -11.70 -17.93
CA ARG A 160 -0.15 -11.55 -17.87
C ARG A 160 0.36 -10.27 -18.54
N ASN A 161 -0.30 -9.79 -19.59
CA ASN A 161 0.24 -8.75 -20.46
C ASN A 161 -0.50 -7.41 -20.37
N ASP A 162 -1.82 -7.45 -20.15
CA ASP A 162 -2.71 -6.31 -20.40
C ASP A 162 -3.54 -5.91 -19.17
N PHE A 163 -3.59 -6.74 -18.12
CA PHE A 163 -4.43 -6.50 -16.93
C PHE A 163 -3.72 -5.71 -15.81
N ASP A 164 -2.55 -5.14 -16.08
CA ASP A 164 -1.79 -4.30 -15.15
C ASP A 164 -1.59 -4.98 -13.78
N VAL A 165 -1.13 -6.23 -13.82
CA VAL A 165 -0.81 -7.02 -12.63
C VAL A 165 0.49 -7.78 -12.86
N ALA A 166 1.43 -7.67 -11.91
CA ALA A 166 2.70 -8.36 -11.94
C ALA A 166 2.69 -9.56 -10.96
N PRO A 167 3.38 -10.66 -11.28
CA PRO A 167 3.47 -11.80 -10.37
C PRO A 167 4.28 -11.45 -9.11
N THR A 168 3.88 -11.98 -7.95
CA THR A 168 4.50 -11.77 -6.63
C THR A 168 5.51 -12.88 -6.26
N LYS A 169 5.95 -13.69 -7.23
CA LYS A 169 6.95 -14.72 -6.99
C LYS A 169 8.29 -14.09 -6.56
N ASN A 170 8.87 -14.59 -5.46
CA ASN A 170 10.15 -14.08 -4.92
C ASN A 170 10.12 -12.57 -4.65
N LEU A 171 8.96 -12.05 -4.26
CA LEU A 171 8.70 -10.61 -4.10
C LEU A 171 9.75 -9.90 -3.23
N LEU A 172 10.22 -10.56 -2.17
CA LEU A 172 11.20 -9.99 -1.24
C LEU A 172 12.61 -9.88 -1.84
N HIS A 173 12.89 -10.51 -2.98
CA HIS A 173 14.18 -10.46 -3.69
C HIS A 173 14.20 -9.43 -4.85
N ASP A 174 13.10 -8.72 -5.11
CA ASP A 174 13.04 -7.73 -6.20
C ASP A 174 13.86 -6.47 -5.89
N GLU A 175 15.11 -6.43 -6.38
CA GLU A 175 16.04 -5.31 -6.19
C GLU A 175 15.62 -4.00 -6.88
N HIS A 176 14.59 -4.06 -7.73
CA HIS A 176 14.02 -2.91 -8.44
C HIS A 176 12.70 -2.44 -7.83
N GLY A 177 12.31 -3.02 -6.69
CA GLY A 177 11.11 -2.68 -5.98
C GLY A 177 11.04 -1.20 -5.58
N ILE A 178 10.01 -0.52 -6.08
CA ILE A 178 9.69 0.87 -5.73
C ILE A 178 8.43 0.94 -4.88
N VAL A 179 8.40 1.93 -3.99
CA VAL A 179 7.22 2.22 -3.16
C VAL A 179 6.63 3.55 -3.58
N ASP A 180 5.50 3.44 -4.27
CA ASP A 180 4.76 4.58 -4.73
C ASP A 180 3.64 4.94 -3.75
N PHE A 181 3.94 5.90 -2.87
CA PHE A 181 2.98 6.34 -1.85
C PHE A 181 1.76 7.07 -2.44
N GLU A 182 1.78 7.56 -3.69
CA GLU A 182 0.56 8.08 -4.35
C GLU A 182 -0.51 6.97 -4.43
N ASN A 183 -0.10 5.78 -4.86
CA ASN A 183 -1.02 4.65 -5.05
C ASN A 183 -1.66 4.13 -3.75
N VAL A 184 -1.02 4.33 -2.59
CA VAL A 184 -1.60 3.99 -1.28
C VAL A 184 -2.90 4.74 -1.04
N PHE A 185 -2.93 6.02 -1.45
CA PHE A 185 -4.06 6.89 -1.19
C PHE A 185 -5.05 6.95 -2.36
N ASP A 186 -4.63 6.57 -3.56
CA ASP A 186 -5.54 6.39 -4.71
C ASP A 186 -6.62 5.33 -4.47
N GLU A 187 -6.30 4.23 -3.77
CA GLU A 187 -7.32 3.25 -3.34
C GLU A 187 -8.39 3.91 -2.46
N PHE A 188 -7.99 4.86 -1.60
CA PHE A 188 -8.90 5.58 -0.72
C PHE A 188 -9.76 6.60 -1.47
N GLU A 189 -9.19 7.30 -2.47
CA GLU A 189 -9.97 8.16 -3.35
C GLU A 189 -11.03 7.38 -4.11
N LYS A 190 -10.69 6.19 -4.64
CA LYS A 190 -11.65 5.30 -5.31
C LYS A 190 -12.79 4.93 -4.35
N LEU A 191 -12.48 4.50 -3.11
CA LEU A 191 -13.49 4.19 -2.10
C LEU A 191 -14.41 5.38 -1.78
N ASN A 192 -13.85 6.60 -1.71
CA ASN A 192 -14.60 7.83 -1.46
C ASN A 192 -15.54 8.23 -2.62
N ARG A 193 -15.14 8.01 -3.87
CA ARG A 193 -15.93 8.36 -5.07
C ARG A 193 -17.08 7.37 -5.33
N TYR A 194 -16.87 6.07 -5.11
CA TYR A 194 -17.82 5.01 -5.49
C TYR A 194 -18.79 4.58 -4.36
N GLY A 195 -18.99 5.42 -3.34
CA GLY A 195 -20.01 5.21 -2.30
C GLY A 195 -19.61 4.24 -1.18
N GLY A 196 -18.32 3.99 -0.99
CA GLY A 196 -17.79 3.26 0.16
C GLY A 196 -17.85 4.08 1.47
N LYS A 197 -17.26 3.54 2.55
CA LYS A 197 -17.04 4.27 3.80
C LYS A 197 -16.26 5.55 3.47
N LYS A 198 -16.86 6.72 3.65
CA LYS A 198 -16.16 7.99 3.44
C LYS A 198 -15.01 8.08 4.44
N ILE A 199 -13.78 8.03 3.96
CA ILE A 199 -12.56 8.21 4.75
C ILE A 199 -12.48 9.68 5.08
N LYS A 200 -12.92 10.01 6.29
CA LYS A 200 -12.95 11.38 6.79
C LYS A 200 -11.89 11.60 7.84
N ARG A 201 -11.53 10.54 8.56
CA ARG A 201 -10.58 10.58 9.67
C ARG A 201 -9.32 9.80 9.32
N LEU A 202 -8.22 10.20 9.92
CA LEU A 202 -6.95 9.51 9.75
C LEU A 202 -7.07 8.02 10.17
N TRP A 203 -7.83 7.72 11.23
CA TRP A 203 -8.07 6.35 11.69
C TRP A 203 -8.82 5.46 10.70
N ASP A 204 -9.62 6.03 9.78
CA ASP A 204 -10.30 5.24 8.75
C ASP A 204 -9.32 4.55 7.78
N ILE A 205 -8.08 5.06 7.68
CA ILE A 205 -6.99 4.47 6.89
C ILE A 205 -6.52 3.16 7.53
N LEU A 206 -6.33 3.16 8.86
CA LEU A 206 -5.90 1.97 9.61
C LEU A 206 -6.96 0.86 9.61
N ASP A 207 -8.24 1.24 9.61
CA ASP A 207 -9.38 0.32 9.47
C ASP A 207 -9.40 -0.40 8.11
N LEU A 208 -8.67 0.10 7.10
CA LEU A 208 -8.59 -0.50 5.77
C LEU A 208 -7.32 -1.33 5.59
N TRP A 209 -6.21 -0.92 6.19
CA TRP A 209 -4.95 -1.65 6.05
C TRP A 209 -4.97 -3.04 6.68
N LEU A 210 -5.62 -3.20 7.83
CA LEU A 210 -5.66 -4.49 8.51
C LEU A 210 -6.45 -5.55 7.70
N PRO A 211 -7.68 -5.29 7.21
CA PRO A 211 -8.38 -6.22 6.34
C PRO A 211 -7.64 -6.53 5.02
N THR A 212 -6.92 -5.56 4.45
CA THR A 212 -6.10 -5.80 3.26
C THR A 212 -4.93 -6.73 3.58
N LEU A 213 -4.23 -6.51 4.70
CA LEU A 213 -3.17 -7.41 5.16
C LEU A 213 -3.68 -8.84 5.35
N ASP A 214 -4.83 -9.00 6.01
CA ASP A 214 -5.48 -10.30 6.24
C ASP A 214 -5.91 -11.00 4.94
N SER A 215 -6.07 -10.25 3.85
CA SER A 215 -6.53 -10.78 2.57
C SER A 215 -5.44 -11.44 1.73
N PHE A 216 -4.17 -11.22 2.05
CA PHE A 216 -3.04 -11.83 1.35
C PHE A 216 -2.87 -13.29 1.74
N ASP A 217 -2.62 -14.11 0.73
CA ASP A 217 -2.53 -15.56 0.84
C ASP A 217 -1.08 -16.04 1.07
N TYR A 218 -0.06 -15.17 0.95
CA TYR A 218 1.36 -15.51 1.14
C TYR A 218 2.05 -14.67 2.23
N VAL A 219 3.01 -15.28 2.94
CA VAL A 219 3.78 -14.61 4.01
C VAL A 219 4.53 -13.39 3.47
N GLU A 220 5.21 -13.52 2.33
CA GLU A 220 6.01 -12.45 1.71
C GLU A 220 5.20 -11.20 1.42
N GLU A 221 3.96 -11.38 0.99
CA GLU A 221 3.08 -10.26 0.67
C GLU A 221 2.73 -9.49 1.94
N ARG A 222 2.42 -10.21 3.03
CA ARG A 222 2.15 -9.58 4.33
C ARG A 222 3.37 -8.84 4.88
N LEU A 223 4.55 -9.44 4.75
CA LEU A 223 5.81 -8.81 5.18
C LEU A 223 6.11 -7.55 4.37
N LEU A 224 6.08 -7.64 3.03
CA LEU A 224 6.35 -6.48 2.20
C LEU A 224 5.31 -5.38 2.44
N TYR A 225 4.02 -5.73 2.46
CA TYR A 225 2.93 -4.78 2.74
C TYR A 225 3.14 -4.02 4.05
N THR A 226 3.59 -4.73 5.09
CA THR A 226 3.92 -4.15 6.39
C THR A 226 5.12 -3.20 6.31
N LEU A 227 6.23 -3.64 5.72
CA LEU A 227 7.45 -2.84 5.59
C LEU A 227 7.21 -1.52 4.84
N GLU A 228 6.43 -1.56 3.76
CA GLU A 228 6.09 -0.37 2.97
C GLU A 228 5.30 0.68 3.77
N ARG A 229 4.60 0.28 4.84
CA ARG A 229 3.68 1.15 5.61
C ARG A 229 4.26 1.66 6.93
N LEU A 230 5.34 1.05 7.42
CA LEU A 230 5.99 1.42 8.68
C LEU A 230 6.32 2.92 8.75
N LYS A 231 6.74 3.55 7.65
CA LYS A 231 7.07 4.98 7.61
C LYS A 231 5.86 5.92 7.71
N SER A 232 4.65 5.41 7.54
CA SER A 232 3.43 6.17 7.79
C SER A 232 2.99 6.11 9.25
N PHE A 233 3.48 5.17 10.06
CA PHE A 233 3.02 5.01 11.45
C PHE A 233 3.19 6.27 12.31
N PRO A 234 4.29 7.06 12.19
CA PRO A 234 4.43 8.31 12.92
C PRO A 234 3.27 9.30 12.73
N VAL A 235 2.58 9.28 11.58
CA VAL A 235 1.48 10.22 11.31
C VAL A 235 0.22 9.91 12.13
N PHE A 236 0.08 8.70 12.68
CA PHE A 236 -1.07 8.29 13.52
C PHE A 236 -0.93 8.67 15.01
N GLY A 237 0.30 8.89 15.49
CA GLY A 237 0.55 9.50 16.80
C GLY A 237 0.98 8.51 17.87
N SER A 238 0.51 8.71 19.09
CA SER A 238 0.82 7.87 20.25
C SER A 238 -0.44 7.54 21.05
N GLY A 239 -0.36 6.52 21.91
CA GLY A 239 -1.44 6.12 22.82
C GLY A 239 -1.99 4.71 22.59
N GLU A 240 -2.80 4.25 23.54
CA GLU A 240 -3.30 2.86 23.64
C GLU A 240 -4.00 2.36 22.37
N LYS A 241 -4.81 3.21 21.72
CA LYS A 241 -5.51 2.83 20.49
C LYS A 241 -4.55 2.42 19.36
N LEU A 242 -3.42 3.13 19.22
CA LEU A 242 -2.42 2.80 18.20
C LEU A 242 -1.64 1.55 18.61
N ILE A 243 -1.29 1.42 19.89
CA ILE A 243 -0.60 0.25 20.45
C ILE A 243 -1.42 -1.02 20.19
N ASP A 244 -2.72 -1.00 20.49
CA ASP A 244 -3.63 -2.13 20.26
C ASP A 244 -3.76 -2.46 18.77
N TRP A 245 -3.78 -1.44 17.91
CA TRP A 245 -3.81 -1.65 16.46
C TRP A 245 -2.50 -2.27 15.95
N ILE A 246 -1.34 -1.78 16.40
CA ILE A 246 -0.02 -2.32 16.01
C ILE A 246 0.11 -3.79 16.44
N LYS A 247 -0.37 -4.15 17.63
CA LYS A 247 -0.37 -5.55 18.09
C LYS A 247 -1.21 -6.44 17.18
N LYS A 248 -2.44 -6.03 16.85
CA LYS A 248 -3.29 -6.78 15.89
C LYS A 248 -2.65 -6.88 14.51
N PHE A 249 -2.03 -5.81 14.05
CA PHE A 249 -1.34 -5.76 12.77
C PHE A 249 -0.13 -6.69 12.74
N ARG A 250 0.63 -6.77 13.84
CA ARG A 250 1.74 -7.72 14.04
C ARG A 250 1.24 -9.17 13.96
N ASP A 251 0.18 -9.49 14.70
CA ASP A 251 -0.39 -10.84 14.73
C ASP A 251 -0.86 -11.28 13.33
N ALA A 252 -1.52 -10.39 12.59
CA ALA A 252 -1.94 -10.63 11.21
C ALA A 252 -0.75 -10.83 10.26
N CYS A 253 0.32 -10.04 10.42
CA CYS A 253 1.49 -10.12 9.56
C CYS A 253 2.28 -11.44 9.71
N LEU A 254 2.26 -12.02 10.91
CA LEU A 254 3.14 -13.13 11.29
C LEU A 254 2.40 -14.48 11.41
N ASP A 255 1.28 -14.64 10.69
CA ASP A 255 0.53 -15.89 10.65
C ASP A 255 1.41 -17.05 10.14
N PRO A 256 1.74 -18.05 10.98
CA PRO A 256 2.65 -19.12 10.62
C PRO A 256 2.04 -20.16 9.68
N HIS A 257 0.73 -20.07 9.39
CA HIS A 257 0.02 -21.06 8.58
C HIS A 257 0.03 -20.76 7.07
N LEU A 258 0.51 -19.58 6.67
CA LEU A 258 0.52 -19.18 5.28
C LEU A 258 1.66 -19.84 4.50
N PRO A 259 1.43 -20.14 3.20
CA PRO A 259 2.48 -20.59 2.29
C PRO A 259 3.56 -19.52 2.10
N ILE A 260 4.76 -20.00 1.77
CA ILE A 260 5.91 -19.20 1.38
C ILE A 260 6.32 -19.53 -0.06
N THR A 261 6.87 -18.53 -0.75
CA THR A 261 7.40 -18.63 -2.13
C THR A 261 8.93 -18.58 -2.19
N SER A 262 9.58 -18.03 -1.15
CA SER A 262 11.01 -17.79 -1.02
C SER A 262 11.67 -18.77 -0.04
N ASP A 263 12.99 -18.69 0.11
CA ASP A 263 13.72 -19.52 1.07
C ASP A 263 13.39 -19.17 2.53
N ARG A 264 13.36 -20.21 3.39
CA ARG A 264 12.99 -20.10 4.80
C ARG A 264 13.95 -19.24 5.61
N GLU A 265 15.25 -19.24 5.30
CA GLU A 265 16.23 -18.38 5.99
C GLU A 265 15.86 -16.91 5.76
N PHE A 266 15.60 -16.57 4.49
CA PHE A 266 15.26 -15.20 4.09
C PHE A 266 13.91 -14.71 4.61
N ILE A 267 12.91 -15.60 4.66
CA ILE A 267 11.61 -15.30 5.27
C ILE A 267 11.77 -14.97 6.74
N ARG A 268 12.54 -15.77 7.49
CA ARG A 268 12.78 -15.54 8.92
C ARG A 268 13.50 -14.22 9.15
N PHE A 269 14.58 -13.97 8.41
CA PHE A 269 15.27 -12.69 8.46
C PHE A 269 14.32 -11.51 8.26
N THR A 270 13.45 -11.57 7.24
CA THR A 270 12.49 -10.49 6.96
C THR A 270 11.42 -10.36 8.04
N GLN A 271 10.94 -11.49 8.60
CA GLN A 271 10.03 -11.50 9.77
C GLN A 271 10.67 -10.82 10.97
N ASP A 272 11.95 -11.08 11.23
CA ASP A 272 12.68 -10.51 12.35
C ASP A 272 12.94 -9.01 12.17
N VAL A 273 13.23 -8.55 10.95
CA VAL A 273 13.27 -7.11 10.61
C VAL A 273 11.92 -6.44 10.87
N VAL A 274 10.80 -7.06 10.47
CA VAL A 274 9.45 -6.55 10.76
C VAL A 274 9.21 -6.49 12.26
N ASN A 275 9.53 -7.57 12.98
CA ASN A 275 9.36 -7.66 14.44
C ASN A 275 10.13 -6.57 15.18
N ALA A 276 11.43 -6.44 14.94
CA ALA A 276 12.27 -5.42 15.58
C ALA A 276 11.78 -4.00 15.28
N SER A 277 11.28 -3.76 14.06
CA SER A 277 10.72 -2.45 13.66
C SER A 277 9.39 -2.14 14.35
N LEU A 278 8.52 -3.14 14.52
CA LEU A 278 7.29 -3.00 15.28
C LEU A 278 7.56 -2.84 16.77
N ASP A 279 8.56 -3.53 17.32
CA ASP A 279 8.99 -3.42 18.71
C ASP A 279 9.56 -2.04 19.01
N TYR A 280 10.43 -1.49 18.16
CA TYR A 280 10.83 -0.08 18.24
C TYR A 280 9.61 0.85 18.25
N THR A 281 8.66 0.61 17.34
CA THR A 281 7.49 1.48 17.20
C THR A 281 6.63 1.43 18.47
N LEU A 282 6.39 0.24 19.02
CA LEU A 282 5.65 0.06 20.27
C LEU A 282 6.35 0.78 21.43
N VAL A 283 7.66 0.57 21.62
CA VAL A 283 8.45 1.21 22.67
C VAL A 283 8.37 2.73 22.59
N LYS A 284 8.42 3.29 21.37
CA LYS A 284 8.31 4.74 21.13
C LYS A 284 6.88 5.28 21.31
N THR A 285 5.87 4.45 21.10
CA THR A 285 4.44 4.86 21.09
C THR A 285 3.82 4.82 22.48
N ASP A 286 4.35 3.96 23.35
CA ASP A 286 3.90 3.78 24.73
C ASP A 286 4.63 4.73 25.69
N GLU A 287 3.86 5.62 26.33
CA GLU A 287 4.37 6.62 27.29
C GLU A 287 5.11 5.98 28.48
N SER A 288 4.81 4.72 28.82
CA SER A 288 5.49 4.01 29.92
C SER A 288 6.89 3.53 29.54
N THR A 289 7.17 3.37 28.25
CA THR A 289 8.45 2.86 27.74
C THR A 289 9.23 3.85 26.89
N GLU A 290 8.64 4.98 26.47
CA GLU A 290 9.27 5.92 25.53
C GLU A 290 10.58 6.54 26.06
N THR A 291 10.77 6.56 27.38
CA THR A 291 11.99 7.01 28.07
C THR A 291 12.82 5.85 28.65
N SER A 292 12.44 4.60 28.39
CA SER A 292 13.12 3.41 28.94
C SER A 292 14.39 3.09 28.16
N LEU A 293 15.55 3.38 28.75
CA LEU A 293 16.85 3.03 28.16
C LEU A 293 16.98 1.52 27.92
N GLN A 294 16.48 0.69 28.84
CA GLN A 294 16.60 -0.77 28.69
C GLN A 294 15.79 -1.27 27.49
N ALA A 295 14.56 -0.79 27.32
CA ALA A 295 13.73 -1.20 26.19
C ALA A 295 14.38 -0.90 24.84
N TYR A 296 15.02 0.28 24.68
CA TYR A 296 15.76 0.58 23.46
C TYR A 296 17.05 -0.23 23.31
N LYS A 297 17.72 -0.61 24.40
CA LYS A 297 18.90 -1.50 24.35
C LYS A 297 18.53 -2.90 23.87
N ASP A 298 17.40 -3.43 24.33
CA ASP A 298 16.89 -4.73 23.90
C ASP A 298 16.62 -4.70 22.37
N VAL A 299 15.87 -3.69 21.90
CA VAL A 299 15.61 -3.48 20.46
C VAL A 299 16.90 -3.26 19.65
N ALA A 300 17.89 -2.55 20.21
CA ALA A 300 19.17 -2.33 19.52
C ALA A 300 19.99 -3.61 19.38
N SER A 301 19.88 -4.54 20.33
CA SER A 301 20.53 -5.86 20.25
C SER A 301 19.97 -6.64 19.06
N ASP A 302 18.64 -6.72 18.94
CA ASP A 302 17.97 -7.41 17.85
C ASP A 302 18.38 -6.84 16.49
N PHE A 303 18.40 -5.50 16.36
CA PHE A 303 18.86 -4.86 15.13
C PHE A 303 20.35 -5.05 14.84
N SER A 304 21.19 -5.17 15.87
CA SER A 304 22.61 -5.42 15.67
C SER A 304 22.85 -6.79 15.04
N ASP A 305 22.20 -7.82 15.57
CA ASP A 305 22.29 -9.18 15.05
C ASP A 305 21.74 -9.24 13.62
N LEU A 306 20.59 -8.60 13.36
CA LEU A 306 20.01 -8.50 12.02
C LEU A 306 20.90 -7.75 11.03
N TYR A 307 21.62 -6.71 11.47
CA TYR A 307 22.55 -6.02 10.59
C TYR A 307 23.74 -6.90 10.21
N ASP A 308 24.24 -7.71 11.13
CA ASP A 308 25.34 -8.63 10.84
C ASP A 308 24.89 -9.73 9.86
N ASP A 309 23.69 -10.29 10.06
CA ASP A 309 23.06 -11.23 9.11
C ASP A 309 22.85 -10.60 7.73
N TYR A 310 22.37 -9.35 7.70
CA TYR A 310 22.21 -8.58 6.46
C TYR A 310 23.54 -8.45 5.69
N LYS A 311 24.64 -8.15 6.40
CA LYS A 311 25.96 -8.03 5.77
C LYS A 311 26.53 -9.37 5.31
N ASP A 312 26.30 -10.45 6.04
CA ASP A 312 26.64 -11.80 5.58
C ASP A 312 25.88 -12.18 4.30
N MET A 313 24.56 -11.93 4.28
CA MET A 313 23.72 -12.19 3.12
C MET A 313 24.12 -11.33 1.90
N GLU A 314 24.42 -10.04 2.09
CA GLU A 314 24.97 -9.18 1.02
C GLU A 314 26.30 -9.74 0.49
N ALA A 315 27.18 -10.22 1.36
CA ALA A 315 28.45 -10.83 0.95
C ALA A 315 28.25 -12.14 0.15
N ARG A 316 27.12 -12.83 0.36
CA ARG A 316 26.66 -13.99 -0.43
C ARG A 316 25.89 -13.60 -1.71
N ASP A 317 25.85 -12.32 -2.07
CA ASP A 317 25.12 -11.77 -3.22
C ASP A 317 23.60 -12.01 -3.18
N VAL A 318 23.03 -12.13 -1.97
CA VAL A 318 21.58 -12.16 -1.78
C VAL A 318 20.99 -10.81 -2.18
N LYS A 319 19.98 -10.82 -3.05
CA LYS A 319 19.25 -9.63 -3.45
C LYS A 319 18.09 -9.37 -2.49
N PHE A 320 17.92 -8.11 -2.13
CA PHE A 320 16.86 -7.66 -1.24
C PHE A 320 15.97 -6.66 -1.97
N HIS A 321 14.67 -6.74 -1.71
CA HIS A 321 13.79 -5.63 -1.98
C HIS A 321 14.27 -4.39 -1.20
N PRO A 322 14.47 -3.22 -1.83
CA PRO A 322 15.12 -2.06 -1.19
C PRO A 322 14.46 -1.60 0.12
N VAL A 323 13.13 -1.76 0.25
CA VAL A 323 12.41 -1.43 1.50
C VAL A 323 12.89 -2.23 2.71
N ILE A 324 13.33 -3.49 2.54
CA ILE A 324 13.82 -4.35 3.63
C ILE A 324 15.10 -3.74 4.19
N SER A 325 16.08 -3.51 3.32
CA SER A 325 17.35 -2.86 3.68
C SER A 325 17.12 -1.48 4.30
N PHE A 326 16.27 -0.65 3.69
CA PHE A 326 16.00 0.69 4.20
C PHE A 326 15.41 0.66 5.61
N VAL A 327 14.38 -0.18 5.84
CA VAL A 327 13.72 -0.28 7.14
C VAL A 327 14.70 -0.74 8.21
N LEU A 328 15.50 -1.78 7.95
CA LEU A 328 16.54 -2.26 8.86
C LEU A 328 17.52 -1.13 9.25
N LEU A 329 18.13 -0.49 8.25
CA LEU A 329 19.15 0.54 8.48
C LEU A 329 18.59 1.74 9.24
N GLU A 330 17.42 2.22 8.81
CA GLU A 330 16.79 3.41 9.38
C GLU A 330 16.28 3.16 10.80
N TYR A 331 15.61 2.03 11.07
CA TYR A 331 15.12 1.72 12.41
C TYR A 331 16.26 1.41 13.39
N TYR A 332 17.33 0.76 12.92
CA TYR A 332 18.52 0.57 13.75
C TYR A 332 19.14 1.93 14.11
N GLY A 333 19.35 2.80 13.12
CA GLY A 333 19.84 4.16 13.33
C GLY A 333 18.95 4.96 14.29
N LEU A 334 17.63 4.87 14.14
CA LEU A 334 16.66 5.51 15.02
C LEU A 334 16.74 5.01 16.47
N THR A 335 16.99 3.72 16.65
CA THR A 335 17.14 3.09 17.98
C THR A 335 18.41 3.57 18.66
N LEU A 336 19.55 3.51 17.96
CA LEU A 336 20.82 4.01 18.49
C LEU A 336 20.77 5.52 18.77
N MET A 337 20.10 6.28 17.91
CA MET A 337 19.90 7.72 18.13
C MET A 337 19.05 8.02 19.36
N ARG A 338 18.07 7.16 19.69
CA ARG A 338 17.29 7.26 20.94
C ARG A 338 18.16 6.95 22.15
N ILE A 339 18.98 5.91 22.08
CA ILE A 339 19.94 5.58 23.15
C ILE A 339 20.90 6.76 23.38
N TYR A 340 21.50 7.32 22.32
CA TYR A 340 22.34 8.52 22.42
C TYR A 340 21.60 9.66 23.11
N ASN A 341 20.33 9.92 22.77
CA ASN A 341 19.59 11.00 23.40
C ASN A 341 19.38 10.82 24.91
N LEU A 342 19.29 9.57 25.38
CA LEU A 342 19.12 9.22 26.79
C LEU A 342 20.45 9.17 27.56
N THR A 343 21.54 8.76 26.92
CA THR A 343 22.84 8.53 27.59
C THR A 343 23.87 9.61 27.33
N LYS A 344 23.73 10.35 26.22
CA LYS A 344 24.74 11.25 25.63
C LYS A 344 26.06 10.54 25.30
N ASP A 345 26.02 9.24 25.03
CA ASP A 345 27.19 8.47 24.62
C ASP A 345 27.53 8.72 23.15
N SER A 346 28.47 9.65 22.90
CA SER A 346 28.89 10.06 21.57
C SER A 346 29.53 8.96 20.73
N SER A 347 29.97 7.84 21.33
CA SER A 347 30.53 6.70 20.59
C SER A 347 29.53 6.05 19.63
N LEU A 348 28.23 6.29 19.85
CA LEU A 348 27.15 5.79 19.01
C LEU A 348 26.99 6.59 17.69
N LEU A 349 27.43 7.84 17.64
CA LEU A 349 27.10 8.76 16.54
C LEU A 349 27.68 8.31 15.20
N ASP A 350 28.91 7.78 15.19
CA ASP A 350 29.53 7.32 13.94
C ASP A 350 28.77 6.13 13.33
N ARG A 351 28.29 5.21 14.18
CA ARG A 351 27.47 4.08 13.72
C ARG A 351 26.11 4.56 13.21
N VAL A 352 25.46 5.49 13.91
CA VAL A 352 24.19 6.10 13.48
C VAL A 352 24.34 6.77 12.12
N ILE A 353 25.40 7.56 11.92
CA ILE A 353 25.66 8.25 10.66
C ILE A 353 25.89 7.25 9.53
N ALA A 354 26.71 6.20 9.76
CA ALA A 354 26.96 5.17 8.75
C ALA A 354 25.66 4.46 8.32
N LEU A 355 24.80 4.09 9.27
CA LEU A 355 23.51 3.46 8.98
C LEU A 355 22.60 4.37 8.14
N TYR A 356 22.51 5.65 8.49
CA TYR A 356 21.67 6.60 7.75
C TYR A 356 22.27 6.97 6.38
N GLN A 357 23.59 7.02 6.23
CA GLN A 357 24.22 7.21 4.92
C GLN A 357 23.89 6.04 3.99
N GLU A 358 24.04 4.81 4.47
CA GLU A 358 23.67 3.62 3.70
C GLU A 358 22.17 3.61 3.37
N GLY A 359 21.32 3.93 4.36
CA GLY A 359 19.88 4.06 4.15
C GLY A 359 19.51 5.15 3.13
N ALA A 360 20.25 6.26 3.09
CA ALA A 360 20.03 7.33 2.10
C ALA A 360 20.33 6.88 0.67
N GLU A 361 21.33 6.01 0.47
CA GLU A 361 21.63 5.41 -0.84
C GLU A 361 20.54 4.42 -1.26
N VAL A 362 20.02 3.62 -0.34
CA VAL A 362 18.89 2.71 -0.61
C VAL A 362 17.62 3.51 -0.97
N ALA A 363 17.34 4.61 -0.25
CA ALA A 363 16.17 5.44 -0.48
C ALA A 363 16.12 6.02 -1.91
N LEU A 364 17.28 6.31 -2.52
CA LEU A 364 17.35 6.80 -3.91
C LEU A 364 16.75 5.83 -4.93
N LYS A 365 16.77 4.53 -4.64
CA LYS A 365 16.21 3.47 -5.50
C LYS A 365 14.74 3.19 -5.17
N LEU A 366 14.36 3.38 -3.92
CA LEU A 366 13.04 3.02 -3.37
C LEU A 366 11.96 4.08 -3.66
N ASP A 367 12.36 5.35 -3.64
CA ASP A 367 11.44 6.48 -3.71
C ASP A 367 10.97 6.82 -5.12
N THR A 368 9.70 7.22 -5.23
CA THR A 368 9.13 7.84 -6.44
C THR A 368 9.14 9.38 -6.33
N ARG A 369 8.05 10.04 -6.71
CA ARG A 369 7.94 11.50 -6.82
C ARG A 369 8.05 12.23 -5.48
N PHE A 370 7.43 11.70 -4.43
CA PHE A 370 7.33 12.36 -3.13
C PHE A 370 8.55 12.16 -2.22
N ARG A 371 9.37 11.17 -2.53
CA ARG A 371 10.61 10.91 -1.80
C ARG A 371 10.42 10.74 -0.28
N LEU A 372 9.43 9.93 0.11
CA LEU A 372 9.04 9.79 1.51
C LEU A 372 10.22 9.25 2.35
N TYR A 373 10.87 8.19 1.88
CA TYR A 373 11.97 7.55 2.59
C TYR A 373 13.18 8.47 2.71
N GLN A 374 13.55 9.14 1.62
CA GLN A 374 14.62 10.13 1.59
C GLN A 374 14.33 11.32 2.52
N GLY A 375 13.08 11.79 2.61
CA GLY A 375 12.71 12.87 3.52
C GLY A 375 12.77 12.48 5.01
N TYR A 376 12.62 11.19 5.34
CA TYR A 376 12.84 10.69 6.69
C TYR A 376 14.33 10.51 7.01
N VAL A 377 15.07 9.78 6.19
CA VAL A 377 16.50 9.50 6.47
C VAL A 377 17.36 10.76 6.42
N SER A 378 17.14 11.69 5.47
CA SER A 378 17.90 12.94 5.43
C SER A 378 17.68 13.79 6.68
N PHE A 379 16.48 13.78 7.25
CA PHE A 379 16.21 14.50 8.50
C PHE A 379 17.02 13.90 9.65
N ASN A 380 17.00 12.57 9.77
CA ASN A 380 17.69 11.88 10.86
C ASN A 380 19.21 11.94 10.69
N LEU A 381 19.72 11.88 9.46
CA LEU A 381 21.12 12.07 9.13
C LEU A 381 21.58 13.48 9.49
N GLY A 382 20.83 14.52 9.11
CA GLY A 382 21.14 15.91 9.45
C GLY A 382 21.22 16.13 10.96
N ARG A 383 20.29 15.53 11.72
CA ARG A 383 20.34 15.54 13.20
C ARG A 383 21.58 14.86 13.74
N ALA A 384 21.94 13.68 13.24
CA ALA A 384 23.12 12.96 13.69
C ALA A 384 24.41 13.78 13.48
N TYR A 385 24.54 14.41 12.31
CA TYR A 385 25.65 15.34 12.02
C TYR A 385 25.64 16.57 12.93
N TYR A 386 24.47 17.17 13.20
CA TYR A 386 24.37 18.28 14.15
C TYR A 386 24.89 17.89 15.53
N TYR A 387 24.50 16.72 16.05
CA TYR A 387 24.97 16.28 17.36
C TYR A 387 26.48 15.96 17.34
N ARG A 388 27.00 15.34 16.27
CA ARG A 388 28.44 15.10 16.15
C ARG A 388 29.24 16.40 16.07
N TYR A 389 28.74 17.40 15.34
CA TYR A 389 29.31 18.75 15.31
C TYR A 389 29.31 19.39 16.71
N ARG A 390 28.20 19.30 17.45
CA ARG A 390 28.11 19.85 18.82
C ARG A 390 29.13 19.24 19.79
N GLU A 391 29.45 17.95 19.63
CA GLU A 391 30.42 17.25 20.49
C GLU A 391 31.87 17.52 20.07
N PHE A 392 32.17 17.57 18.78
CA PHE A 392 33.54 17.55 18.27
C PHE A 392 33.98 18.81 17.49
N GLY A 393 33.06 19.70 17.14
CA GLY A 393 33.35 20.97 16.46
C GLY A 393 33.85 20.83 15.01
N ASN A 394 33.53 19.73 14.31
CA ASN A 394 33.95 19.53 12.93
C ASN A 394 33.08 20.33 11.92
N GLU A 395 33.67 21.30 11.24
CA GLU A 395 32.98 22.15 10.25
C GLU A 395 32.38 21.38 9.05
N GLU A 396 32.96 20.24 8.68
CA GLU A 396 32.40 19.38 7.63
C GLU A 396 31.06 18.76 8.08
N ASP A 397 30.94 18.42 9.37
CA ASP A 397 29.69 17.94 9.95
C ASP A 397 28.64 19.05 9.98
N CYS A 398 29.03 20.28 10.30
CA CYS A 398 28.15 21.44 10.26
C CYS A 398 27.60 21.67 8.84
N THR A 399 28.49 21.65 7.84
CA THR A 399 28.11 21.78 6.42
C THR A 399 27.12 20.69 6.01
N THR A 400 27.42 19.43 6.34
CA THR A 400 26.58 18.28 5.98
C THR A 400 25.22 18.34 6.70
N PHE A 401 25.19 18.78 7.97
CA PHE A 401 23.95 19.04 8.70
C PHE A 401 23.04 20.00 7.92
N HIS A 402 23.53 21.15 7.48
CA HIS A 402 22.74 22.12 6.71
C HIS A 402 22.22 21.53 5.41
N GLU A 403 23.09 20.89 4.63
CA GLU A 403 22.70 20.27 3.36
C GLU A 403 21.57 19.25 3.53
N GLN A 404 21.64 18.41 4.56
CA GLN A 404 20.62 17.40 4.83
C GLN A 404 19.31 18.02 5.35
N MET A 405 19.37 19.08 6.17
CA MET A 405 18.18 19.76 6.67
C MET A 405 17.48 20.56 5.57
N GLU A 406 18.22 21.26 4.72
CA GLU A 406 17.65 21.95 3.55
C GLU A 406 16.98 20.96 2.58
N LYS A 407 17.66 19.83 2.30
CA LYS A 407 17.09 18.73 1.51
C LYS A 407 15.81 18.19 2.14
N THR A 408 15.80 17.98 3.45
CA THR A 408 14.63 17.54 4.22
C THR A 408 13.47 18.52 4.04
N LEU A 409 13.68 19.81 4.28
CA LEU A 409 12.62 20.82 4.19
C LEU A 409 12.06 20.92 2.77
N LYS A 410 12.93 20.87 1.76
CA LYS A 410 12.52 20.87 0.35
C LYS A 410 11.65 19.67 -0.02
N ILE A 411 11.98 18.48 0.49
CA ILE A 411 11.20 17.26 0.25
C ILE A 411 9.88 17.32 1.03
N ARG A 412 9.93 17.51 2.35
CA ARG A 412 8.76 17.45 3.23
C ARG A 412 7.74 18.55 2.93
N LYS A 413 8.17 19.72 2.43
CA LYS A 413 7.24 20.76 1.98
C LYS A 413 6.29 20.26 0.88
N ARG A 414 6.74 19.34 0.01
CA ARG A 414 5.90 18.72 -1.04
C ARG A 414 4.78 17.85 -0.46
N TRP A 415 4.99 17.30 0.73
CA TRP A 415 4.01 16.45 1.41
C TRP A 415 2.81 17.24 1.95
N THR A 416 2.95 18.58 2.03
CA THR A 416 1.88 19.49 2.44
C THR A 416 0.89 19.79 1.30
N ASP A 417 1.13 19.28 0.09
CA ASP A 417 0.28 19.51 -1.07
C ASP A 417 -0.99 18.64 -1.01
N HIS A 418 -2.15 19.30 -0.88
CA HIS A 418 -3.47 18.66 -0.81
C HIS A 418 -3.99 18.16 -2.16
N THR A 419 -3.28 18.41 -3.27
CA THR A 419 -3.71 17.92 -4.60
C THR A 419 -3.45 16.44 -4.81
N HIS A 420 -2.59 15.83 -4.00
CA HIS A 420 -2.09 14.46 -4.18
C HIS A 420 -2.37 13.53 -3.00
N PHE A 421 -2.83 14.06 -1.87
CA PHE A 421 -3.16 13.29 -0.68
C PHE A 421 -4.53 13.68 -0.16
N LEU A 422 -5.22 12.73 0.48
CA LEU A 422 -6.43 13.04 1.25
C LEU A 422 -6.15 14.16 2.25
N PRO A 423 -7.04 15.14 2.42
CA PRO A 423 -6.80 16.29 3.31
C PRO A 423 -6.38 15.90 4.72
N CYS A 424 -7.02 14.89 5.33
CA CYS A 424 -6.66 14.41 6.67
C CYS A 424 -5.25 13.83 6.76
N TYR A 425 -4.76 13.17 5.70
CA TYR A 425 -3.42 12.61 5.64
C TYR A 425 -2.36 13.67 5.30
N ALA A 426 -2.64 14.56 4.35
CA ALA A 426 -1.80 15.72 4.04
C ALA A 426 -1.57 16.60 5.28
N ASN A 427 -2.62 16.83 6.09
CA ASN A 427 -2.50 17.54 7.36
C ASN A 427 -1.66 16.77 8.40
N ALA A 428 -1.73 15.44 8.40
CA ALA A 428 -0.90 14.63 9.28
C ALA A 428 0.58 14.63 8.82
N LEU A 429 0.83 14.72 7.51
CA LEU A 429 2.17 14.85 6.94
C LEU A 429 2.75 16.27 7.10
N SER A 430 1.92 17.32 7.13
CA SER A 430 2.43 18.68 7.36
C SER A 430 3.07 18.84 8.74
N TYR A 431 2.65 18.03 9.73
CA TYR A 431 3.36 17.90 11.00
C TYR A 431 4.84 17.56 10.80
N GLU A 432 5.17 16.60 9.92
CA GLU A 432 6.55 16.20 9.67
C GLU A 432 7.39 17.32 9.04
N TYR A 433 6.78 18.20 8.24
CA TYR A 433 7.44 19.38 7.69
C TYR A 433 7.70 20.43 8.78
N PHE A 434 6.66 20.82 9.51
CA PHE A 434 6.78 21.86 10.54
C PHE A 434 7.66 21.42 11.71
N TYR A 435 7.65 20.13 12.06
CA TYR A 435 8.56 19.57 13.06
C TYR A 435 10.01 19.71 12.60
N ALA A 436 10.33 19.31 11.37
CA ALA A 436 11.67 19.45 10.83
C ALA A 436 12.12 20.92 10.74
N LEU A 437 11.22 21.83 10.38
CA LEU A 437 11.50 23.27 10.32
C LEU A 437 11.79 23.85 11.71
N SER A 438 10.97 23.51 12.70
CA SER A 438 11.18 23.98 14.08
C SER A 438 12.48 23.45 14.69
N GLU A 439 12.81 22.18 14.45
CA GLU A 439 14.08 21.59 14.89
C GLU A 439 15.28 22.25 14.21
N TYR A 440 15.20 22.53 12.90
CA TYR A 440 16.29 23.22 12.19
C TYR A 440 16.56 24.60 12.78
N VAL A 441 15.51 25.41 12.96
CA VAL A 441 15.60 26.77 13.53
C VAL A 441 16.19 26.74 14.94
N LYS A 442 15.78 25.78 15.77
CA LYS A 442 16.35 25.55 17.09
C LYS A 442 17.83 25.19 17.03
N MET A 443 18.23 24.33 16.10
CA MET A 443 19.62 23.92 15.93
C MET A 443 20.50 25.10 15.50
N GLN A 444 20.05 25.93 14.56
CA GLN A 444 20.75 27.14 14.10
C GLN A 444 20.88 28.20 15.20
N TYR A 445 19.86 28.34 16.05
CA TYR A 445 19.96 29.21 17.22
C TYR A 445 20.99 28.68 18.22
N ALA A 446 21.00 27.36 18.48
CA ALA A 446 21.94 26.73 19.41
C ALA A 446 23.40 26.77 18.92
N THR A 447 23.65 26.91 17.61
CA THR A 447 24.99 27.11 17.02
C THR A 447 25.38 28.59 16.92
N GLY A 448 24.45 29.51 17.22
CA GLY A 448 24.70 30.96 17.17
C GLY A 448 24.58 31.58 15.78
N GLU A 449 24.05 30.85 14.80
CA GLU A 449 23.82 31.35 13.43
C GLU A 449 22.62 32.30 13.35
N LEU A 450 21.62 32.10 14.23
CA LEU A 450 20.46 32.98 14.34
C LEU A 450 20.59 33.89 15.56
N SER A 451 20.32 35.18 15.38
CA SER A 451 20.10 36.09 16.50
C SER A 451 18.78 35.77 17.20
N GLY A 452 18.62 36.18 18.47
CA GLY A 452 17.36 36.01 19.20
C GLY A 452 16.17 36.65 18.47
N GLU A 453 16.33 37.86 17.93
CA GLU A 453 15.27 38.53 17.15
C GLU A 453 14.87 37.75 15.89
N MET A 454 15.85 37.17 15.18
CA MET A 454 15.57 36.36 13.99
C MET A 454 14.95 35.01 14.33
N PHE A 455 15.35 34.41 15.46
CA PHE A 455 14.76 33.19 15.98
C PHE A 455 13.27 33.39 16.29
N ASP A 456 12.94 34.41 17.09
CA ASP A 456 11.56 34.75 17.47
C ASP A 456 10.69 35.05 16.24
N ALA A 457 11.19 35.88 15.31
CA ALA A 457 10.46 36.20 14.08
C ALA A 457 10.22 34.97 13.18
N THR A 458 11.15 34.01 13.20
CA THR A 458 11.00 32.76 12.44
C THR A 458 9.98 31.84 13.09
N LEU A 459 9.97 31.75 14.43
CA LEU A 459 8.96 30.99 15.17
C LEU A 459 7.54 31.58 14.96
N ASP A 460 7.39 32.90 15.02
CA ASP A 460 6.11 33.57 14.74
C ASP A 460 5.58 33.23 13.34
N ARG A 461 6.47 33.22 12.34
CA ARG A 461 6.12 32.83 10.98
C ARG A 461 5.68 31.36 10.90
N ILE A 462 6.39 30.44 11.56
CA ILE A 462 6.00 29.02 11.61
C ILE A 462 4.62 28.87 12.25
N ILE A 463 4.36 29.56 13.35
CA ILE A 463 3.07 29.53 14.04
C ILE A 463 1.95 30.05 13.13
N SER A 464 2.20 31.16 12.42
CA SER A 464 1.25 31.73 11.46
C SER A 464 0.99 30.76 10.29
N ASP A 465 2.04 30.18 9.72
CA ASP A 465 1.92 29.24 8.61
C ASP A 465 1.13 27.99 9.04
N ILE A 466 1.29 27.50 10.28
CA ILE A 466 0.52 26.36 10.81
C ILE A 466 -0.98 26.66 10.82
N ASP A 467 -1.39 27.90 11.16
CA ASP A 467 -2.80 28.29 11.25
C ASP A 467 -3.53 28.16 9.90
N ASP A 468 -2.80 28.25 8.78
CA ASP A 468 -3.35 28.03 7.42
C ASP A 468 -3.66 26.55 7.11
N TYR A 469 -3.06 25.60 7.85
CA TYR A 469 -3.28 24.16 7.68
C TYR A 469 -4.30 23.58 8.67
N ILE A 470 -4.87 24.40 9.57
CA ILE A 470 -5.85 23.95 10.56
C ILE A 470 -7.17 23.61 9.88
N CYS A 471 -7.33 22.33 9.56
CA CYS A 471 -8.65 21.76 9.32
C CYS A 471 -9.38 21.69 10.68
N ASN A 472 -10.66 22.07 10.71
CA ASN A 472 -11.54 22.08 11.89
C ASN A 472 -11.76 20.69 12.54
N ASP A 473 -10.94 19.70 12.21
CA ASP A 473 -11.03 18.36 12.75
C ASP A 473 -10.25 18.27 14.08
N SER A 474 -11.01 18.18 15.17
CA SER A 474 -10.50 18.08 16.54
C SER A 474 -9.53 16.90 16.78
N GLU A 475 -9.41 15.97 15.84
CA GLU A 475 -8.52 14.81 15.91
C GLU A 475 -7.03 15.16 15.59
N LEU A 476 -6.73 16.34 15.00
CA LEU A 476 -5.37 16.76 14.62
C LEU A 476 -4.67 17.60 15.70
N GLN A 477 -4.66 17.13 16.95
CA GLN A 477 -3.92 17.78 18.05
C GLN A 477 -2.39 17.89 17.81
N LYS A 478 -1.84 17.30 16.75
CA LYS A 478 -0.40 17.28 16.44
C LYS A 478 0.17 18.60 15.97
N LEU A 479 -0.51 19.32 15.07
CA LEU A 479 -0.05 20.66 14.66
C LEU A 479 -0.14 21.64 15.84
N TYR A 480 -1.13 21.46 16.72
CA TYR A 480 -1.21 22.15 18.00
C TYR A 480 -0.03 21.80 18.93
N LYS A 481 0.44 20.54 18.93
CA LYS A 481 1.68 20.16 19.65
C LYS A 481 2.88 20.94 19.12
N ILE A 482 3.03 21.13 17.80
CA ILE A 482 4.13 21.94 17.25
C ILE A 482 3.99 23.40 17.67
N LYS A 483 2.79 23.98 17.57
CA LYS A 483 2.53 25.34 18.06
C LYS A 483 2.94 25.50 19.52
N ASN A 484 2.60 24.54 20.38
CA ASN A 484 3.04 24.53 21.78
C ASN A 484 4.55 24.35 21.95
N VAL A 485 5.21 23.57 21.09
CA VAL A 485 6.67 23.42 21.11
C VAL A 485 7.34 24.75 20.74
N CYS A 486 6.89 25.42 19.68
CA CYS A 486 7.37 26.76 19.32
C CYS A 486 7.12 27.76 20.46
N LEU A 487 5.94 27.74 21.08
CA LEU A 487 5.64 28.60 22.23
C LEU A 487 6.56 28.34 23.42
N LYS A 488 6.88 27.07 23.73
CA LYS A 488 7.84 26.72 24.79
C LYS A 488 9.27 27.12 24.46
N MET A 489 9.65 27.21 23.18
CA MET A 489 10.98 27.65 22.78
C MET A 489 11.25 29.12 23.11
N TYR A 490 10.22 29.96 23.27
CA TYR A 490 10.38 31.32 23.79
C TYR A 490 10.80 31.36 25.28
N GLU A 491 10.46 30.29 26.03
CA GLU A 491 10.66 30.23 27.48
C GLU A 491 12.03 29.64 27.88
N SER A 492 12.78 29.08 26.91
CA SER A 492 14.04 28.35 27.07
C SER A 492 15.23 29.11 26.50
#